data_AF-A0A3B8R404-F1
#
_entry.id   AF-A0A3B8R404-F1
#
_cell.length_a   1.000
_cell.length_b   1.000
_cell.length_c   1.000
_cell.angle_alpha   90.00
_cell.angle_beta   90.00
_cell.angle_gamma   90.00
#
_symmetry.space_group_name_H-M   'P 1'
#
loop_
_entity.id
_entity.type
_entity.pdbx_description
1 polymer ?
#
loop_
_entity_poly.entity_id
_entity_poly.type
_entity_poly.pdbx_seq_one_letter_code
_entity_poly.pdbx_strand_id
1 'polypeptide(L)' 'MIDLYTSPTPNGWKAAMALEELELPYSVNYIDLAAGEQHT' A
#
# COMPACT_ATOMS: atom_id res chain seq x y z
N MET A 1 -0.71 -9.95 10.70
CA MET A 1 0.24 -8.88 10.33
C MET A 1 -0.13 -8.45 8.93
N ILE A 2 -0.38 -7.15 8.70
CA ILE A 2 -0.86 -6.64 7.41
C ILE A 2 0.34 -6.17 6.60
N ASP A 3 0.46 -6.65 5.36
CA ASP A 3 1.45 -6.18 4.40
C ASP A 3 0.75 -5.35 3.33
N LEU A 4 1.00 -4.04 3.34
CA LEU A 4 0.42 -3.11 2.38
C LEU A 4 1.34 -2.99 1.16
N TYR A 5 1.03 -3.74 0.11
CA TYR A 5 1.57 -3.53 -1.23
C TYR A 5 0.88 -2.32 -1.87
N THR A 6 1.60 -1.23 -2.09
CA THR A 6 0.99 0.04 -2.48
C THR A 6 1.87 0.89 -3.38
N SER A 7 1.24 1.87 -4.00
CA SER A 7 1.81 2.86 -4.92
C SER A 7 1.10 4.19 -4.70
N PRO A 8 1.66 5.34 -5.14
CA PRO A 8 1.10 6.66 -4.91
C PRO A 8 -0.12 6.93 -5.83
N THR A 9 -1.17 6.17 -5.63
CA THR A 9 -2.45 6.23 -6.35
C THR A 9 -3.57 6.54 -5.37
N PRO A 10 -4.72 7.09 -5.82
CA PRO A 10 -5.86 7.34 -4.93
C PRO A 10 -6.32 6.10 -4.16
N ASN A 11 -6.20 4.90 -4.73
CA ASN A 11 -6.59 3.66 -4.05
C ASN A 11 -5.54 3.20 -3.03
N GLY A 12 -4.24 3.36 -3.33
CA GLY A 12 -3.15 3.09 -2.38
C GLY A 12 -3.26 3.97 -1.13
N TRP A 13 -3.57 5.26 -1.31
CA TRP A 13 -3.76 6.19 -0.20
C TRP A 13 -4.96 5.85 0.68
N LYS A 14 -6.10 5.43 0.10
CA LYS A 14 -7.28 5.03 0.88
C LYS A 14 -6.97 3.88 1.83
N ALA A 15 -6.24 2.86 1.34
CA ALA A 15 -5.84 1.74 2.16
C ALA A 15 -4.88 2.17 3.28
N ALA A 16 -3.86 2.97 2.96
CA ALA A 16 -2.91 3.49 3.96
C ALA A 16 -3.63 4.32 5.04
N MET A 17 -4.48 5.28 4.66
CA MET A 17 -5.25 6.09 5.61
C MET A 17 -6.12 5.23 6.52
N ALA A 18 -6.80 4.21 5.98
CA ALA A 18 -7.62 3.34 6.81
C ALA A 18 -6.79 2.56 7.84
N LEU A 19 -5.58 2.13 7.49
CA LEU A 19 -4.70 1.44 8.44
C LEU A 19 -4.20 2.37 9.54
N GLU A 20 -3.87 3.62 9.20
CA GLU A 20 -3.49 4.65 10.16
C GLU A 20 -4.65 5.02 11.11
N GLU A 21 -5.83 5.34 10.57
CA GLU A 21 -7.01 5.78 11.35
C GLU A 21 -7.54 4.68 12.29
N LEU A 22 -7.30 3.41 11.95
CA LEU A 22 -7.70 2.26 12.76
C LEU A 22 -6.57 1.76 13.69
N GLU A 23 -5.42 2.44 13.71
CA GLU A 23 -4.24 2.08 14.49
C GLU A 23 -3.80 0.61 14.26
N LEU A 24 -3.97 0.10 13.04
CA LEU A 24 -3.64 -1.28 12.71
C LEU A 24 -2.15 -1.40 12.35
N PRO A 25 -1.39 -2.32 12.97
CA PRO A 25 0.01 -2.49 12.63
C PRO A 25 0.16 -3.10 11.22
N TYR A 26 0.97 -2.44 10.39
CA TYR A 26 1.25 -2.88 9.01
C TYR A 26 2.69 -2.59 8.59
N SER A 27 3.13 -3.25 7.53
CA SER A 27 4.39 -2.97 6.83
C SER A 27 4.11 -2.54 5.39
N VAL A 28 4.90 -1.58 4.89
CA VAL A 28 4.75 -1.04 3.54
C VAL A 28 5.69 -1.76 2.58
N ASN A 29 5.12 -2.28 1.50
CA ASN A 29 5.84 -2.78 0.33
C ASN A 29 5.50 -1.87 -0.84
N TYR A 30 6.45 -1.02 -1.23
CA TYR A 30 6.26 -0.13 -2.38
C TYR A 30 6.26 -0.96 -3.68
N ILE A 31 5.32 -0.67 -4.58
CA ILE A 31 5.24 -1.23 -5.92
C ILE A 31 5.39 -0.09 -6.94
N ASP A 32 6.41 -0.18 -7.79
CA ASP A 32 6.57 0.69 -8.96
C ASP A 32 5.68 0.20 -10.12
N LEU A 33 4.52 0.85 -10.25
CA LEU A 33 3.57 0.56 -11.33
C LEU A 33 4.10 0.95 -12.72
N ALA A 34 5.01 1.93 -12.80
CA ALA A 34 5.59 2.36 -14.08
C ALA A 34 6.62 1.34 -14.58
N ALA A 35 7.33 0.67 -13.65
CA ALA A 35 8.20 -0.45 -13.95
C ALA A 35 7.45 -1.78 -14.18
N GLY A 36 6.15 -1.84 -13.86
CA GLY A 36 5.32 -3.03 -14.08
C GLY A 36 5.47 -4.10 -12.99
N GLU A 37 5.96 -3.73 -11.81
CA GLU A 37 6.23 -4.66 -10.69
C GLU A 37 4.97 -5.38 -10.19
N GLN A 38 3.77 -4.89 -10.48
CA GLN A 38 2.51 -5.55 -10.12
C GLN A 38 2.28 -6.90 -10.82
N HIS A 39 3.14 -7.30 -11.75
CA HIS A 39 3.01 -8.53 -12.53
C HIS A 39 4.05 -9.59 -12.15
N THR A 40 4.90 -9.31 -11.18
CA THR A 40 5.99 -10.19 -10.70
C THR A 40 5.79 -10.53 -9.24
#